data_AF-A0A165D7I2-F1
#
_entry.id   AF-A0A165D7I2-F1
#
_cell.length_a   1.000
_cell.length_b   1.000
_cell.length_c   1.000
_cell.angle_alpha   90.00
_cell.angle_beta   90.00
_cell.angle_gamma   90.00
#
_symmetry.space_group_name_H-M   'P 1'
#
loop_
_entity.id
_entity.type
_entity.pdbx_description
1 polymer ?
#
loop_
_entity_poly.entity_id
_entity_poly.type
_entity_poly.pdbx_seq_one_letter_code
_entity_poly.pdbx_strand_id
1 'polypeptide(L)'
;MSTSTSAQNSDREDEGQDLGLGLNFSPAPGAHRTLQPKRALKLYPELKLGLVPSPSSPDLHGTFDLLRRPPLSPLLSPTHGRSRTLPGSYFKNVDYTVEPAPLSAEEVAKIQRWILCIAVVNFDLDIGPVLHHVYPPVDMTEKQRENIAFSAFPDSASFSTGSESHSFRIRDPPSSSSNHPPSMDGYLYGYALFMQKRDPQMRRGYLQKSIVFLSHHPHVSLFLDTATKLGPMYFKHGSPMLETACRNIASWPDQQPGISLELGFLGSVLQTELPSFADQQQTAETASFTDVFNPRTHILVSVPPSLPVEVFSSVIASLWSIWECVILGEPILVYSSSARSCSDAVWWLRDLIRPIPLAGDFRPFFTIHDADFRTFVTKKQPAAGLILGVTNPFFETACKHWPHIISLTKDVSTGQRGRKGWNGKDSASGTKSNGKGNNDMPTHGTLLGPPPGWHSKHKRYISKDRVLLKKLEDGIRTRNYDECSVLLRIHFSQQTEKLLVPLNRYFGSLIPTDASASTPDTPLSLKPFNTPQFLASLKTHGSPLKFRVQGGGQRDFYEHFLKCSNFGSWLTTRVDLAQKEMDKMTAART
;
A
#
# COMPACT_ATOMS: atom_id res chain seq x y z
N MET A 1 35.36 -15.62 61.79
CA MET A 1 36.82 -15.34 61.81
C MET A 1 37.22 -15.14 60.34
N SER A 2 37.59 -13.92 59.95
CA SER A 2 38.97 -13.38 59.99
C SER A 2 39.73 -13.83 58.73
N THR A 3 39.90 -13.00 57.68
CA THR A 3 40.96 -11.97 57.48
C THR A 3 42.38 -12.55 57.38
N SER A 4 43.32 -12.09 56.52
CA SER A 4 43.31 -11.13 55.38
C SER A 4 44.75 -11.06 54.80
N THR A 5 44.95 -10.53 53.58
CA THR A 5 46.23 -9.94 53.05
C THR A 5 47.43 -10.91 52.91
N SER A 6 48.56 -10.64 52.22
CA SER A 6 49.09 -9.60 51.30
C SER A 6 50.30 -10.24 50.55
N ALA A 7 50.55 -10.13 49.23
CA ALA A 7 50.78 -8.97 48.33
C ALA A 7 52.22 -8.41 48.30
N GLN A 8 52.93 -8.55 47.16
CA GLN A 8 54.04 -7.75 46.55
C GLN A 8 54.56 -8.54 45.32
N ASN A 9 54.61 -7.99 44.09
CA ASN A 9 55.56 -7.04 43.47
C ASN A 9 56.96 -7.63 43.23
N SER A 10 57.61 -7.48 42.06
CA SER A 10 57.30 -6.73 40.81
C SER A 10 57.95 -7.46 39.59
N ASP A 11 58.10 -7.02 38.33
CA ASP A 11 57.97 -5.77 37.51
C ASP A 11 57.43 -6.16 36.08
N ARG A 12 57.03 -5.33 35.08
CA ARG A 12 57.62 -4.16 34.36
C ARG A 12 58.87 -4.53 33.52
N GLU A 13 59.13 -4.07 32.28
CA GLU A 13 58.51 -3.12 31.32
C GLU A 13 58.74 -3.62 29.86
N ASP A 14 58.05 -3.25 28.77
CA ASP A 14 56.63 -2.91 28.51
C ASP A 14 56.35 -2.89 26.95
N GLU A 15 55.40 -2.07 26.46
CA GLU A 15 54.96 -1.76 25.07
C GLU A 15 53.95 -2.71 24.36
N GLY A 16 52.91 -2.21 23.68
CA GLY A 16 52.44 -0.81 23.62
C GLY A 16 51.72 -0.37 22.34
N GLN A 17 50.48 -0.78 22.10
CA GLN A 17 49.59 -0.02 21.19
C GLN A 17 48.09 -0.23 21.45
N ASP A 18 47.34 0.87 21.39
CA ASP A 18 45.96 1.02 21.89
C ASP A 18 45.11 1.87 20.92
N LEU A 19 43.84 1.52 20.76
CA LEU A 19 42.77 2.34 20.15
C LEU A 19 41.41 1.98 20.78
N GLY A 20 41.19 2.42 22.02
CA GLY A 20 39.98 2.14 22.78
C GLY A 20 38.67 2.76 22.25
N LEU A 21 37.54 2.16 22.63
CA LEU A 21 36.18 2.69 22.46
C LEU A 21 35.44 2.71 23.80
N GLY A 22 35.73 3.71 24.63
CA GLY A 22 35.04 3.95 25.89
C GLY A 22 33.76 4.78 25.72
N LEU A 23 32.62 4.28 26.20
CA LEU A 23 31.38 5.04 26.36
C LEU A 23 30.84 4.86 27.79
N ASN A 24 30.98 5.90 28.61
CA ASN A 24 30.51 5.93 29.99
C ASN A 24 29.13 6.62 30.08
N PHE A 25 28.23 6.11 30.93
CA PHE A 25 26.87 6.62 31.08
C PHE A 25 26.65 7.31 32.44
N SER A 26 26.27 8.59 32.43
CA SER A 26 25.40 9.22 33.45
C SER A 26 24.86 10.59 32.96
N PRO A 27 23.74 11.11 33.52
CA PRO A 27 22.85 11.99 32.74
C PRO A 27 22.73 13.44 33.23
N ALA A 28 22.47 14.35 32.29
CA ALA A 28 21.89 15.69 32.51
C ALA A 28 21.01 16.08 31.29
N PRO A 29 19.98 16.95 31.43
CA PRO A 29 18.92 17.09 30.43
C PRO A 29 19.08 18.27 29.45
N GLY A 30 18.38 18.19 28.31
CA GLY A 30 17.89 19.39 27.59
C GLY A 30 18.60 19.79 26.30
N ALA A 31 18.48 19.01 25.22
CA ALA A 31 18.67 19.51 23.86
C ALA A 31 17.85 18.69 22.83
N HIS A 32 16.96 19.34 22.07
CA HIS A 32 16.34 18.71 20.90
C HIS A 32 17.38 18.60 19.78
N ARG A 33 17.81 17.39 19.44
CA ARG A 33 18.79 17.14 18.37
C ARG A 33 18.10 16.61 17.12
N THR A 34 17.92 17.47 16.13
CA THR A 34 17.43 17.10 14.79
C THR A 34 18.38 16.10 14.13
N LEU A 35 17.85 14.94 13.76
CA LEU A 35 18.59 13.91 13.02
C LEU A 35 18.62 14.28 11.54
N GLN A 36 19.79 14.63 10.99
CA GLN A 36 19.96 14.81 9.55
C GLN A 36 20.05 13.45 8.83
N PRO A 37 19.18 13.16 7.85
CA PRO A 37 19.18 11.87 7.14
C PRO A 37 20.24 11.82 6.04
N LYS A 38 21.49 11.50 6.40
CA LYS A 38 22.57 11.21 5.42
C LYS A 38 23.20 9.83 5.61
N ARG A 39 22.37 8.78 5.49
CA ARG A 39 22.75 7.37 5.20
C ARG A 39 21.52 6.44 5.02
N ALA A 40 20.57 6.84 4.17
CA ALA A 40 19.60 5.88 3.61
C ALA A 40 20.31 4.95 2.60
N LEU A 41 19.76 3.75 2.37
CA LEU A 41 20.40 2.72 1.55
C LEU A 41 20.43 3.09 0.07
N LYS A 42 21.54 2.75 -0.61
CA LYS A 42 21.57 2.65 -2.07
C LYS A 42 20.77 1.42 -2.52
N LEU A 43 19.45 1.59 -2.62
CA LEU A 43 18.62 0.70 -3.41
C LEU A 43 19.15 0.73 -4.85
N TYR A 44 19.42 -0.46 -5.39
CA TYR A 44 20.21 -0.72 -6.60
C TYR A 44 21.70 -0.37 -6.50
N PRO A 45 22.61 -1.33 -6.82
CA PRO A 45 23.95 -0.96 -7.26
C PRO A 45 23.85 -0.37 -8.66
N GLU A 46 23.96 0.96 -8.77
CA GLU A 46 24.38 1.58 -10.03
C GLU A 46 25.72 0.98 -10.46
N LEU A 47 25.83 0.54 -11.71
CA LEU A 47 27.08 0.01 -12.30
C LEU A 47 28.07 1.15 -12.59
N LYS A 48 28.57 1.79 -11.53
CA LYS A 48 29.54 2.89 -11.64
C LYS A 48 30.93 2.36 -12.01
N LEU A 49 31.20 2.22 -13.30
CA LEU A 49 32.55 2.49 -13.80
C LEU A 49 32.80 4.00 -13.64
N GLY A 50 33.98 4.36 -13.13
CA GLY A 50 34.24 5.70 -12.60
C GLY A 50 34.70 6.70 -13.67
N LEU A 51 33.99 7.82 -13.77
CA LEU A 51 34.50 9.09 -14.31
C LEU A 51 34.19 10.21 -13.31
N VAL A 52 35.11 11.17 -13.18
CA VAL A 52 35.07 12.24 -12.16
C VAL A 52 34.92 13.60 -12.87
N PRO A 53 33.94 14.44 -12.50
CA PRO A 53 33.83 15.81 -12.99
C PRO A 53 34.64 16.81 -12.15
N SER A 54 35.27 17.78 -12.80
CA SER A 54 35.94 18.93 -12.17
C SER A 54 34.98 20.11 -11.97
N PRO A 55 35.21 21.00 -10.99
CA PRO A 55 34.34 22.15 -10.71
C PRO A 55 34.71 23.41 -11.51
N SER A 56 33.77 24.35 -11.64
CA SER A 56 34.05 25.73 -12.09
C SER A 56 33.04 26.75 -11.52
N SER A 57 33.61 27.91 -11.18
CA SER A 57 33.17 29.05 -10.35
C SER A 57 31.90 29.85 -10.78
N PRO A 58 31.46 30.85 -9.98
CA PRO A 58 30.17 31.56 -10.14
C PRO A 58 30.31 32.99 -10.70
N ASP A 59 29.19 33.72 -10.85
CA ASP A 59 28.97 35.07 -10.28
C ASP A 59 27.64 35.73 -10.74
N LEU A 60 26.95 36.46 -9.84
CA LEU A 60 26.66 37.92 -9.95
C LEU A 60 25.66 38.47 -8.91
N HIS A 61 25.67 39.80 -8.73
CA HIS A 61 24.98 40.56 -7.69
C HIS A 61 23.52 40.92 -7.99
N GLY A 62 22.74 41.22 -6.93
CA GLY A 62 21.40 41.80 -7.02
C GLY A 62 20.86 42.35 -5.68
N THR A 63 21.38 43.49 -5.21
CA THR A 63 20.88 44.20 -4.02
C THR A 63 19.78 45.21 -4.36
N PHE A 64 18.69 45.27 -3.60
CA PHE A 64 17.86 46.48 -3.45
C PHE A 64 17.08 46.51 -2.11
N ASP A 65 16.52 47.68 -1.80
CA ASP A 65 16.31 48.16 -0.43
C ASP A 65 15.08 47.65 0.34
N LEU A 66 15.24 47.69 1.67
CA LEU A 66 14.12 47.76 2.63
C LEU A 66 13.61 49.21 2.72
N LEU A 67 12.29 49.42 2.80
CA LEU A 67 11.65 50.21 3.87
C LEU A 67 10.11 50.32 3.76
N ARG A 68 9.53 50.78 4.88
CA ARG A 68 8.24 51.51 5.03
C ARG A 68 6.94 50.72 5.26
N ARG A 69 6.63 50.51 6.55
CA ARG A 69 5.26 50.27 7.08
C ARG A 69 4.41 51.55 7.10
N PRO A 70 3.08 51.42 6.95
CA PRO A 70 2.08 52.27 7.62
C PRO A 70 1.55 51.63 8.94
N PRO A 71 0.79 52.36 9.78
CA PRO A 71 0.55 51.99 11.20
C PRO A 71 -0.78 51.27 11.49
N LEU A 72 -0.88 50.71 12.71
CA LEU A 72 -2.09 50.14 13.34
C LEU A 72 -2.68 51.11 14.39
N SER A 73 -4.01 51.20 14.48
CA SER A 73 -4.80 51.71 15.63
C SER A 73 -6.31 51.59 15.34
N PRO A 74 -7.21 51.54 16.35
CA PRO A 74 -7.09 50.87 17.64
C PRO A 74 -8.34 49.99 17.96
N LEU A 75 -8.45 49.50 19.20
CA LEU A 75 -9.54 48.66 19.72
C LEU A 75 -10.93 49.32 19.69
N LEU A 76 -11.99 48.51 19.55
CA LEU A 76 -13.23 48.63 20.35
C LEU A 76 -14.12 47.37 20.23
N SER A 77 -14.76 46.97 21.33
CA SER A 77 -15.82 45.95 21.36
C SER A 77 -16.87 46.30 22.41
N PRO A 78 -18.17 46.15 22.09
CA PRO A 78 -19.12 45.75 23.14
C PRO A 78 -20.31 44.86 22.68
N THR A 79 -20.83 44.12 23.65
CA THR A 79 -22.25 43.72 23.83
C THR A 79 -23.07 43.07 22.70
N HIS A 80 -23.24 41.75 22.81
CA HIS A 80 -24.54 41.07 22.94
C HIS A 80 -25.76 41.57 22.12
N GLY A 81 -26.06 40.89 21.02
CA GLY A 81 -27.39 40.86 20.40
C GLY A 81 -27.98 39.45 20.38
N ARG A 82 -29.02 39.17 21.18
CA ARG A 82 -29.75 37.87 21.15
C ARG A 82 -30.73 37.83 19.97
N SER A 83 -30.30 37.36 18.80
CA SER A 83 -31.23 36.97 17.74
C SER A 83 -31.67 35.51 17.93
N ARG A 84 -32.98 35.26 18.07
CA ARG A 84 -33.56 33.91 18.12
C ARG A 84 -33.93 33.43 16.71
N THR A 85 -32.92 33.21 15.86
CA THR A 85 -33.11 32.48 14.60
C THR A 85 -32.72 31.02 14.78
N LEU A 86 -33.71 30.13 14.70
CA LEU A 86 -33.47 28.69 14.56
C LEU A 86 -32.71 28.46 13.25
N PRO A 87 -31.69 27.58 13.20
CA PRO A 87 -31.12 27.14 11.93
C PRO A 87 -32.13 26.25 11.21
N GLY A 88 -32.98 26.86 10.40
CA GLY A 88 -33.82 26.16 9.44
C GLY A 88 -32.98 25.27 8.52
N SER A 89 -33.58 24.23 7.94
CA SER A 89 -32.85 23.22 7.17
C SER A 89 -32.23 23.79 5.88
N TYR A 90 -30.98 24.27 5.97
CA TYR A 90 -30.20 24.82 4.86
C TYR A 90 -29.64 23.74 3.92
N PHE A 91 -30.46 22.75 3.57
CA PHE A 91 -30.26 21.95 2.35
C PHE A 91 -31.30 22.40 1.34
N LYS A 92 -30.93 23.38 0.50
CA LYS A 92 -31.59 23.56 -0.80
C LYS A 92 -31.43 22.27 -1.59
N ASN A 93 -32.39 21.96 -2.46
CA ASN A 93 -32.26 20.88 -3.44
C ASN A 93 -30.99 21.13 -4.27
N VAL A 94 -29.98 20.27 -4.12
CA VAL A 94 -28.79 20.30 -5.00
C VAL A 94 -29.23 19.70 -6.32
N ASP A 95 -29.22 20.53 -7.37
CA ASP A 95 -29.62 20.06 -8.70
C ASP A 95 -28.47 19.25 -9.31
N TYR A 96 -28.64 17.93 -9.31
CA TYR A 96 -27.71 16.97 -9.92
C TYR A 96 -28.00 16.75 -11.42
N THR A 97 -28.98 17.44 -12.01
CA THR A 97 -29.30 17.37 -13.45
C THR A 97 -28.53 18.41 -14.28
N VAL A 98 -27.96 19.43 -13.63
CA VAL A 98 -27.01 20.36 -14.28
C VAL A 98 -25.80 19.58 -14.78
N GLU A 99 -25.57 19.58 -16.09
CA GLU A 99 -24.36 19.01 -16.67
C GLU A 99 -23.15 19.95 -16.42
N PRO A 100 -21.95 19.42 -16.16
CA PRO A 100 -20.72 20.23 -16.08
C PRO A 100 -20.34 20.78 -17.47
N ALA A 101 -19.67 21.94 -17.53
CA ALA A 101 -19.31 22.52 -18.82
C ALA A 101 -18.41 21.59 -19.66
N PRO A 102 -18.53 21.61 -21.01
CA PRO A 102 -17.65 20.82 -21.87
C PRO A 102 -16.19 21.26 -21.72
N LEU A 103 -15.29 20.30 -21.89
CA LEU A 103 -13.84 20.51 -21.87
C LEU A 103 -13.29 20.49 -23.30
N SER A 104 -12.27 21.28 -23.56
CA SER A 104 -11.50 21.21 -24.79
C SER A 104 -10.74 19.88 -24.91
N ALA A 105 -10.43 19.46 -26.14
CA ALA A 105 -9.62 18.26 -26.38
C ALA A 105 -8.24 18.34 -25.70
N GLU A 106 -7.68 19.55 -25.55
CA GLU A 106 -6.42 19.78 -24.83
C GLU A 106 -6.58 19.60 -23.31
N GLU A 107 -7.67 20.09 -22.70
CA GLU A 107 -7.98 19.80 -21.29
C GLU A 107 -8.17 18.30 -21.06
N VAL A 108 -8.93 17.61 -21.93
CA VAL A 108 -9.15 16.15 -21.84
C VAL A 108 -7.84 15.38 -21.95
N ALA A 109 -6.98 15.69 -22.93
CA ALA A 109 -5.66 15.08 -23.04
C ALA A 109 -4.79 15.34 -21.79
N LYS A 110 -4.81 16.56 -21.25
CA LYS A 110 -4.08 16.91 -20.01
C LYS A 110 -4.57 16.15 -18.79
N ILE A 111 -5.88 15.87 -18.70
CA ILE A 111 -6.50 15.05 -17.65
C ILE A 111 -6.13 13.57 -17.81
N GLN A 112 -6.18 13.04 -19.05
CA GLN A 112 -5.87 11.64 -19.39
C GLN A 112 -4.42 11.24 -19.07
N ARG A 113 -3.50 12.21 -18.87
CA ARG A 113 -2.17 11.97 -18.27
C ARG A 113 -2.21 11.50 -16.80
N TRP A 114 -3.35 11.56 -16.12
CA TRP A 114 -3.51 11.23 -14.70
C TRP A 114 -4.73 10.34 -14.42
N ILE A 115 -5.90 10.68 -14.96
CA ILE A 115 -7.14 9.88 -14.84
C ILE A 115 -7.89 9.86 -16.18
N LEU A 116 -8.63 8.78 -16.48
CA LEU A 116 -9.55 8.78 -17.62
C LEU A 116 -10.72 9.72 -17.37
N CYS A 117 -11.39 9.54 -16.23
CA CYS A 117 -12.56 10.33 -15.84
C CYS A 117 -12.89 10.16 -14.35
N ILE A 118 -13.73 11.08 -13.85
CA ILE A 118 -14.43 10.96 -12.59
C ILE A 118 -15.84 10.42 -12.87
N ALA A 119 -16.14 9.25 -12.34
CA ALA A 119 -17.42 8.59 -12.42
C ALA A 119 -18.31 8.90 -11.20
N VAL A 120 -19.61 9.08 -11.44
CA VAL A 120 -20.65 9.21 -10.42
C VAL A 120 -21.56 7.98 -10.50
N VAL A 121 -21.64 7.22 -9.41
CA VAL A 121 -22.47 6.00 -9.32
C VAL A 121 -23.57 6.25 -8.28
N ASN A 122 -24.84 6.14 -8.69
CA ASN A 122 -26.00 6.28 -7.80
C ASN A 122 -26.53 4.89 -7.42
N PHE A 123 -27.30 4.79 -6.32
CA PHE A 123 -28.11 3.60 -6.06
C PHE A 123 -29.53 3.80 -6.61
N ASP A 124 -29.90 3.01 -7.61
CA ASP A 124 -31.29 2.83 -8.04
C ASP A 124 -32.01 1.79 -7.15
N LEU A 125 -33.30 1.96 -6.92
CA LEU A 125 -34.07 1.14 -5.98
C LEU A 125 -34.46 -0.24 -6.52
N ASP A 126 -34.58 -0.34 -7.86
CA ASP A 126 -35.15 -1.47 -8.58
C ASP A 126 -34.06 -2.29 -9.28
N ILE A 127 -32.97 -1.66 -9.75
CA ILE A 127 -31.81 -2.34 -10.37
C ILE A 127 -30.48 -2.25 -9.58
N GLY A 128 -30.38 -1.44 -8.53
CA GLY A 128 -29.20 -1.36 -7.66
C GLY A 128 -28.17 -0.29 -8.10
N PRO A 129 -26.85 -0.49 -7.88
CA PRO A 129 -25.83 0.48 -8.27
C PRO A 129 -25.80 0.73 -9.79
N VAL A 130 -25.91 2.00 -10.21
CA VAL A 130 -25.89 2.42 -11.62
C VAL A 130 -24.86 3.53 -11.81
N LEU A 131 -23.96 3.35 -12.78
CA LEU A 131 -23.10 4.43 -13.27
C LEU A 131 -23.97 5.49 -13.95
N HIS A 132 -24.12 6.64 -13.31
CA HIS A 132 -25.02 7.72 -13.71
C HIS A 132 -24.35 8.71 -14.66
N HIS A 133 -23.09 9.06 -14.39
CA HIS A 133 -22.36 10.10 -15.13
C HIS A 133 -20.86 9.82 -15.14
N VAL A 134 -20.15 10.22 -16.20
CA VAL A 134 -18.68 10.19 -16.32
C VAL A 134 -18.19 11.53 -16.85
N TYR A 135 -17.10 12.06 -16.29
CA TYR A 135 -16.56 13.36 -16.69
C TYR A 135 -15.01 13.39 -16.56
N PRO A 136 -14.24 13.65 -17.64
CA PRO A 136 -14.70 13.84 -19.02
C PRO A 136 -15.50 12.64 -19.58
N PRO A 137 -16.28 12.82 -20.67
CA PRO A 137 -16.94 11.70 -21.34
C PRO A 137 -15.93 10.67 -21.86
N VAL A 138 -16.11 9.41 -21.47
CA VAL A 138 -15.23 8.29 -21.82
C VAL A 138 -16.08 7.12 -22.30
N ASP A 139 -15.71 6.53 -23.43
CA ASP A 139 -16.42 5.39 -24.01
C ASP A 139 -16.22 4.14 -23.15
N MET A 140 -17.32 3.52 -22.72
CA MET A 140 -17.31 2.32 -21.87
C MET A 140 -18.39 1.35 -22.32
N THR A 141 -18.02 0.07 -22.47
CA THR A 141 -19.01 -1.00 -22.71
C THR A 141 -19.96 -1.12 -21.52
N GLU A 142 -21.21 -1.51 -21.77
CA GLU A 142 -22.23 -1.72 -20.72
C GLU A 142 -21.69 -2.58 -19.55
N LYS A 143 -20.99 -3.67 -19.86
CA LYS A 143 -20.33 -4.56 -18.89
C LYS A 143 -19.23 -3.86 -18.06
N GLN A 144 -18.46 -2.93 -18.63
CA GLN A 144 -17.53 -2.09 -17.85
C GLN A 144 -18.31 -1.16 -16.92
N ARG A 145 -19.39 -0.52 -17.40
CA ARG A 145 -20.24 0.38 -16.61
C ARG A 145 -20.88 -0.32 -15.42
N GLU A 146 -21.40 -1.54 -15.61
CA GLU A 146 -21.93 -2.40 -14.55
C GLU A 146 -20.84 -2.75 -13.52
N ASN A 147 -19.68 -3.25 -13.98
CA ASN A 147 -18.61 -3.70 -13.08
C ASN A 147 -18.04 -2.53 -12.25
N ILE A 148 -17.92 -1.34 -12.85
CA ILE A 148 -17.60 -0.08 -12.15
C ILE A 148 -18.67 0.24 -11.11
N ALA A 149 -19.96 0.15 -11.47
CA ALA A 149 -21.06 0.53 -10.59
C ALA A 149 -21.16 -0.36 -9.35
N PHE A 150 -21.12 -1.69 -9.51
CA PHE A 150 -21.14 -2.62 -8.38
C PHE A 150 -19.86 -2.55 -7.55
N SER A 151 -18.69 -2.39 -8.17
CA SER A 151 -17.41 -2.28 -7.42
C SER A 151 -17.26 -0.95 -6.67
N ALA A 152 -17.99 0.09 -7.07
CA ALA A 152 -18.04 1.39 -6.38
C ALA A 152 -18.85 1.36 -5.07
N PHE A 153 -19.59 0.27 -4.78
CA PHE A 153 -20.46 0.13 -3.62
C PHE A 153 -19.98 -1.00 -2.71
N PRO A 154 -19.67 -0.76 -1.43
CA PRO A 154 -19.29 -1.82 -0.50
C PRO A 154 -20.51 -2.68 -0.15
N ASP A 155 -20.41 -4.00 -0.32
CA ASP A 155 -21.51 -4.95 -0.04
C ASP A 155 -21.60 -5.39 1.44
N SER A 156 -20.85 -4.72 2.33
CA SER A 156 -20.80 -5.03 3.75
C SER A 156 -22.04 -4.56 4.51
N ALA A 157 -22.69 -5.51 5.19
CA ALA A 157 -23.83 -5.26 6.07
C ALA A 157 -23.52 -4.41 7.33
N SER A 158 -22.25 -4.09 7.61
CA SER A 158 -21.89 -3.28 8.79
C SER A 158 -21.94 -1.76 8.57
N PHE A 159 -22.16 -1.27 7.35
CA PHE A 159 -22.10 0.17 7.05
C PHE A 159 -23.46 0.86 7.22
N SER A 160 -23.62 1.67 8.27
CA SER A 160 -24.90 2.27 8.65
C SER A 160 -25.12 3.70 8.17
N THR A 161 -24.12 4.58 8.29
CA THR A 161 -24.13 5.99 7.81
C THR A 161 -22.70 6.53 7.84
N GLY A 162 -22.33 7.34 6.84
CA GLY A 162 -21.03 8.01 6.76
C GLY A 162 -20.48 7.99 5.33
N SER A 163 -19.15 7.99 5.21
CA SER A 163 -18.44 7.76 3.96
C SER A 163 -17.29 6.77 4.14
N GLU A 164 -17.09 5.87 3.19
CA GLU A 164 -15.98 4.91 3.14
C GLU A 164 -15.23 5.11 1.81
N SER A 165 -13.89 5.08 1.85
CA SER A 165 -13.06 5.14 0.66
C SER A 165 -12.30 3.83 0.45
N HIS A 166 -12.41 3.25 -0.75
CA HIS A 166 -11.83 1.96 -1.10
C HIS A 166 -11.40 1.94 -2.56
N SER A 167 -10.57 0.97 -2.94
CA SER A 167 -10.13 0.82 -4.33
C SER A 167 -10.49 -0.55 -4.90
N PHE A 168 -10.71 -0.59 -6.21
CA PHE A 168 -10.95 -1.79 -7.00
C PHE A 168 -10.12 -1.76 -8.29
N ARG A 169 -10.04 -2.90 -8.98
CA ARG A 169 -9.28 -3.07 -10.23
C ARG A 169 -10.04 -4.03 -11.13
N ILE A 170 -10.32 -3.63 -12.37
CA ILE A 170 -11.04 -4.45 -13.35
C ILE A 170 -10.21 -4.58 -14.62
N ARG A 171 -10.47 -5.60 -15.44
CA ARG A 171 -9.81 -5.72 -16.75
C ARG A 171 -10.23 -4.58 -17.66
N ASP A 172 -9.25 -4.05 -18.37
CA ASP A 172 -9.42 -3.02 -19.38
C ASP A 172 -8.69 -3.45 -20.65
N PRO A 173 -9.31 -4.36 -21.44
CA PRO A 173 -8.69 -4.92 -22.63
C PRO A 173 -8.50 -3.84 -23.69
N PRO A 174 -7.39 -3.85 -24.46
CA PRO A 174 -7.12 -2.83 -25.46
C PRO A 174 -8.22 -2.82 -26.53
N SER A 175 -8.95 -1.71 -26.62
CA SER A 175 -9.97 -1.49 -27.65
C SER A 175 -9.39 -0.63 -28.77
N SER A 176 -9.75 -0.92 -30.03
CA SER A 176 -9.38 -0.12 -31.19
C SER A 176 -10.28 1.11 -31.41
N SER A 177 -11.22 1.36 -30.50
CA SER A 177 -12.30 2.35 -30.65
C SER A 177 -12.46 3.27 -29.44
N SER A 178 -11.56 3.23 -28.46
CA SER A 178 -11.63 4.02 -27.23
C SER A 178 -11.11 5.44 -27.45
N ASN A 179 -11.88 6.44 -26.99
CA ASN A 179 -11.49 7.86 -26.96
C ASN A 179 -10.41 8.23 -25.92
N HIS A 180 -9.55 7.27 -25.55
CA HIS A 180 -8.58 7.38 -24.47
C HIS A 180 -7.37 6.45 -24.67
N PRO A 181 -6.21 6.72 -24.02
CA PRO A 181 -5.02 5.86 -24.09
C PRO A 181 -5.29 4.43 -23.61
N PRO A 182 -4.52 3.42 -24.07
CA PRO A 182 -4.61 2.05 -23.58
C PRO A 182 -4.05 1.91 -22.16
N SER A 183 -4.57 0.93 -21.41
CA SER A 183 -4.11 0.63 -20.05
C SER A 183 -2.65 0.14 -20.02
N MET A 184 -1.88 0.58 -19.00
CA MET A 184 -0.46 0.24 -18.87
C MET A 184 -0.19 -1.24 -18.58
N ASP A 185 -1.12 -1.92 -17.93
CA ASP A 185 -0.98 -3.30 -17.44
C ASP A 185 -2.15 -4.22 -17.80
N GLY A 186 -3.12 -3.74 -18.60
CA GLY A 186 -4.36 -4.44 -18.94
C GLY A 186 -5.53 -4.20 -17.98
N TYR A 187 -5.43 -3.23 -17.06
CA TYR A 187 -6.46 -2.97 -16.04
C TYR A 187 -6.81 -1.49 -15.88
N LEU A 188 -8.06 -1.24 -15.48
CA LEU A 188 -8.56 0.05 -15.01
C LEU A 188 -8.68 0.00 -13.49
N TYR A 189 -8.08 0.99 -12.82
CA TYR A 189 -8.14 1.16 -11.38
C TYR A 189 -9.26 2.14 -11.02
N GLY A 190 -10.10 1.75 -10.07
CA GLY A 190 -11.16 2.58 -9.52
C GLY A 190 -10.87 2.96 -8.07
N TYR A 191 -10.93 4.25 -7.78
CA TYR A 191 -10.70 4.83 -6.46
C TYR A 191 -11.97 5.51 -5.98
N ALA A 192 -12.75 4.80 -5.18
CA ALA A 192 -14.09 5.18 -4.77
C ALA A 192 -14.09 5.90 -3.42
N LEU A 193 -14.93 6.93 -3.30
CA LEU A 193 -15.53 7.38 -2.05
C LEU A 193 -17.03 7.09 -2.13
N PHE A 194 -17.49 6.08 -1.41
CA PHE A 194 -18.90 5.82 -1.16
C PHE A 194 -19.42 6.72 -0.03
N MET A 195 -20.67 7.17 -0.14
CA MET A 195 -21.37 7.89 0.92
C MET A 195 -22.80 7.38 1.11
N GLN A 196 -23.18 7.18 2.37
CA GLN A 196 -24.53 6.85 2.81
C GLN A 196 -24.98 7.88 3.84
N LYS A 197 -25.98 8.70 3.50
CA LYS A 197 -26.55 9.72 4.37
C LYS A 197 -28.03 9.42 4.60
N ARG A 198 -28.51 9.48 5.84
CA ARG A 198 -29.95 9.35 6.12
C ARG A 198 -30.73 10.51 5.47
N ASP A 199 -31.77 10.17 4.73
CA ASP A 199 -32.63 11.11 4.01
C ASP A 199 -34.10 10.69 4.13
N PRO A 200 -34.95 11.46 4.84
CA PRO A 200 -36.38 11.15 4.98
C PRO A 200 -37.21 11.22 3.69
N GLN A 201 -36.71 11.84 2.62
CA GLN A 201 -37.42 11.93 1.34
C GLN A 201 -37.21 10.68 0.47
N MET A 202 -36.15 9.91 0.73
CA MET A 202 -35.84 8.67 -0.01
C MET A 202 -36.66 7.49 0.51
N ARG A 203 -37.21 6.66 -0.39
CA ARG A 203 -38.04 5.48 -0.05
C ARG A 203 -37.42 4.51 0.97
N ARG A 204 -36.09 4.32 0.95
CA ARG A 204 -35.37 3.47 1.91
C ARG A 204 -34.83 4.24 3.14
N GLY A 205 -35.09 5.54 3.25
CA GLY A 205 -34.62 6.41 4.34
C GLY A 205 -33.16 6.87 4.23
N TYR A 206 -32.48 6.58 3.12
CA TYR A 206 -31.08 6.92 2.87
C TYR A 206 -30.85 7.35 1.41
N LEU A 207 -29.94 8.30 1.22
CA LEU A 207 -29.24 8.58 -0.02
C LEU A 207 -27.94 7.77 -0.04
N GLN A 208 -27.68 7.05 -1.14
CA GLN A 208 -26.47 6.26 -1.37
C GLN A 208 -25.87 6.61 -2.75
N LYS A 209 -24.59 6.98 -2.79
CA LYS A 209 -23.89 7.41 -4.01
C LYS A 209 -22.37 7.29 -3.81
N SER A 210 -21.63 7.02 -4.89
CA SER A 210 -20.15 7.01 -4.92
C SER A 210 -19.60 8.00 -5.95
N ILE A 211 -18.47 8.62 -5.60
CA ILE A 211 -17.57 9.30 -6.55
C ILE A 211 -16.36 8.39 -6.77
N VAL A 212 -16.01 8.11 -8.02
CA VAL A 212 -14.92 7.19 -8.37
C VAL A 212 -13.96 7.85 -9.35
N PHE A 213 -12.68 7.92 -8.99
CA PHE A 213 -11.62 8.31 -9.93
C PHE A 213 -11.19 7.05 -10.68
N LEU A 214 -11.28 7.07 -12.01
CA LEU A 214 -10.91 5.95 -12.89
C LEU A 214 -9.60 6.27 -13.60
N SER A 215 -8.57 5.44 -13.40
CA SER A 215 -7.21 5.68 -13.92
C SER A 215 -6.49 4.39 -14.28
N HIS A 216 -5.53 4.46 -15.20
CA HIS A 216 -4.57 3.38 -15.45
C HIS A 216 -3.37 3.39 -14.49
N HIS A 217 -3.21 4.44 -13.68
CA HIS A 217 -2.09 4.59 -12.76
C HIS A 217 -2.41 4.00 -11.37
N PRO A 218 -1.56 3.12 -10.80
CA PRO A 218 -1.77 2.49 -9.49
C PRO A 218 -1.46 3.44 -8.31
N HIS A 219 -1.95 4.68 -8.36
CA HIS A 219 -1.64 5.77 -7.44
C HIS A 219 -2.68 5.88 -6.32
N VAL A 220 -2.80 4.78 -5.55
CA VAL A 220 -3.83 4.57 -4.52
C VAL A 220 -3.94 5.70 -3.49
N SER A 221 -2.82 6.27 -3.05
CA SER A 221 -2.84 7.33 -2.04
C SER A 221 -3.42 8.64 -2.58
N LEU A 222 -2.99 9.02 -3.79
CA LEU A 222 -3.41 10.25 -4.46
C LEU A 222 -4.91 10.22 -4.77
N PHE A 223 -5.38 9.17 -5.46
CA PHE A 223 -6.74 9.16 -5.96
C PHE A 223 -7.81 8.87 -4.89
N LEU A 224 -7.46 8.18 -3.79
CA LEU A 224 -8.35 8.08 -2.62
C LEU A 224 -8.41 9.40 -1.84
N ASP A 225 -7.31 10.15 -1.75
CA ASP A 225 -7.33 11.49 -1.13
C ASP A 225 -8.11 12.51 -1.97
N THR A 226 -7.90 12.57 -3.29
CA THR A 226 -8.67 13.47 -4.16
C THR A 226 -10.15 13.08 -4.21
N ALA A 227 -10.50 11.78 -4.17
CA ALA A 227 -11.88 11.34 -4.00
C ALA A 227 -12.47 11.81 -2.65
N THR A 228 -11.70 11.69 -1.56
CA THR A 228 -12.09 12.14 -0.21
C THR A 228 -12.27 13.67 -0.13
N LYS A 229 -11.48 14.44 -0.89
CA LYS A 229 -11.61 15.91 -1.01
C LYS A 229 -12.77 16.34 -1.91
N LEU A 230 -12.95 15.71 -3.08
CA LEU A 230 -14.01 16.05 -4.02
C LEU A 230 -15.40 15.66 -3.53
N GLY A 231 -15.55 14.46 -2.96
CA GLY A 231 -16.85 13.91 -2.58
C GLY A 231 -17.70 14.89 -1.77
N PRO A 232 -17.27 15.37 -0.59
CA PRO A 232 -18.02 16.32 0.23
C PRO A 232 -18.40 17.62 -0.49
N MET A 233 -17.59 18.07 -1.45
CA MET A 233 -17.89 19.24 -2.27
C MET A 233 -18.96 18.95 -3.33
N TYR A 234 -18.84 17.83 -4.05
CA TYR A 234 -19.87 17.37 -5.00
C TYR A 234 -21.22 17.11 -4.30
N PHE A 235 -21.22 16.47 -3.12
CA PHE A 235 -22.43 16.23 -2.32
C PHE A 235 -23.13 17.50 -1.79
N LYS A 236 -22.46 18.65 -1.88
CA LYS A 236 -22.97 19.95 -1.44
C LYS A 236 -23.29 20.90 -2.60
N HIS A 237 -22.62 20.74 -3.74
CA HIS A 237 -22.63 21.71 -4.86
C HIS A 237 -22.89 21.10 -6.25
N GLY A 238 -23.01 19.77 -6.37
CA GLY A 238 -23.35 19.09 -7.63
C GLY A 238 -22.21 19.08 -8.67
N SER A 239 -22.61 18.99 -9.94
CA SER A 239 -21.72 18.78 -11.10
C SER A 239 -20.62 19.82 -11.34
N PRO A 240 -20.75 21.12 -10.98
CA PRO A 240 -19.61 22.05 -10.97
C PRO A 240 -18.42 21.56 -10.12
N MET A 241 -18.67 20.64 -9.18
CA MET A 241 -17.67 19.83 -8.46
C MET A 241 -16.69 19.12 -9.42
N LEU A 242 -17.25 18.45 -10.44
CA LEU A 242 -16.51 17.66 -11.42
C LEU A 242 -15.73 18.56 -12.38
N GLU A 243 -16.35 19.64 -12.87
CA GLU A 243 -15.72 20.66 -13.72
C GLU A 243 -14.48 21.26 -13.04
N THR A 244 -14.64 21.72 -11.80
CA THR A 244 -13.54 22.33 -11.03
C THR A 244 -12.41 21.32 -10.77
N ALA A 245 -12.75 20.09 -10.38
CA ALA A 245 -11.77 19.04 -10.15
C ALA A 245 -10.99 18.67 -11.43
N CYS A 246 -11.68 18.54 -12.57
CA CYS A 246 -11.03 18.20 -13.83
C CYS A 246 -10.16 19.34 -14.36
N ARG A 247 -10.57 20.61 -14.26
CA ARG A 247 -9.68 21.73 -14.62
C ARG A 247 -8.47 21.85 -13.69
N ASN A 248 -8.62 21.51 -12.41
CA ASN A 248 -7.46 21.39 -11.50
C ASN A 248 -6.49 20.30 -12.00
N ILE A 249 -6.99 19.11 -12.33
CA ILE A 249 -6.17 18.00 -12.86
C ILE A 249 -5.55 18.34 -14.24
N ALA A 250 -6.27 19.06 -15.11
CA ALA A 250 -5.74 19.56 -16.37
C ALA A 250 -4.56 20.54 -16.18
N SER A 251 -4.55 21.27 -15.06
CA SER A 251 -3.47 22.20 -14.68
C SER A 251 -2.28 21.53 -13.98
N TRP A 252 -2.36 20.24 -13.66
CA TRP A 252 -1.23 19.51 -13.06
C TRP A 252 -0.06 19.37 -14.06
N PRO A 253 1.19 19.34 -13.56
CA PRO A 253 2.36 19.04 -14.38
C PRO A 253 2.28 17.63 -14.99
N ASP A 254 3.13 17.38 -15.99
CA ASP A 254 3.38 16.03 -16.48
C ASP A 254 3.94 15.13 -15.37
N GLN A 255 3.64 13.82 -15.45
CA GLN A 255 4.16 12.84 -14.50
C GLN A 255 5.68 12.71 -14.64
N GLN A 256 6.42 13.02 -13.56
CA GLN A 256 7.88 12.88 -13.49
C GLN A 256 8.24 11.89 -12.37
N PRO A 257 8.64 10.65 -12.73
CA PRO A 257 9.03 9.61 -11.76
C PRO A 257 10.22 10.02 -10.88
N GLY A 258 10.09 9.86 -9.56
CA GLY A 258 11.18 10.07 -8.59
C GLY A 258 11.35 11.50 -8.06
N ILE A 259 10.45 12.43 -8.37
CA ILE A 259 10.46 13.78 -7.80
C ILE A 259 9.13 14.14 -7.12
N SER A 260 9.17 15.13 -6.22
CA SER A 260 7.99 15.77 -5.66
C SER A 260 7.37 16.76 -6.65
N LEU A 261 6.04 16.73 -6.77
CA LEU A 261 5.21 17.57 -7.63
C LEU A 261 4.15 18.27 -6.79
N GLU A 262 3.98 19.58 -7.00
CA GLU A 262 2.89 20.35 -6.38
C GLU A 262 1.60 20.21 -7.20
N LEU A 263 0.60 19.54 -6.66
CA LEU A 263 -0.69 19.32 -7.30
C LEU A 263 -1.78 20.18 -6.62
N GLY A 264 -2.19 21.26 -7.28
CA GLY A 264 -3.31 22.09 -6.81
C GLY A 264 -4.65 21.36 -6.99
N PHE A 265 -5.44 21.22 -5.92
CA PHE A 265 -6.74 20.53 -5.97
C PHE A 265 -7.74 21.11 -4.96
N LEU A 266 -8.85 21.66 -5.46
CA LEU A 266 -10.00 22.16 -4.70
C LEU A 266 -9.65 23.10 -3.52
N GLY A 267 -8.70 24.02 -3.75
CA GLY A 267 -8.23 24.97 -2.73
C GLY A 267 -7.19 24.42 -1.75
N SER A 268 -6.70 23.19 -1.96
CA SER A 268 -5.53 22.62 -1.29
C SER A 268 -4.38 22.42 -2.27
N VAL A 269 -3.16 22.29 -1.75
CA VAL A 269 -1.97 21.87 -2.51
C VAL A 269 -1.51 20.53 -1.94
N LEU A 270 -1.34 19.54 -2.81
CA LEU A 270 -0.83 18.22 -2.46
C LEU A 270 0.63 18.15 -2.92
N GLN A 271 1.56 17.87 -2.01
CA GLN A 271 2.95 17.57 -2.33
C GLN A 271 3.03 16.08 -2.64
N THR A 272 3.26 15.70 -3.89
CA THR A 272 3.12 14.29 -4.30
C THR A 272 4.39 13.75 -4.92
N GLU A 273 4.86 12.58 -4.49
CA GLU A 273 5.99 11.91 -5.11
C GLU A 273 5.53 10.69 -5.90
N LEU A 274 5.91 10.64 -7.18
CA LEU A 274 5.75 9.45 -8.02
C LEU A 274 6.94 8.49 -7.83
N PRO A 275 6.74 7.18 -7.78
CA PRO A 275 7.86 6.24 -7.72
C PRO A 275 8.67 6.29 -9.03
N SER A 276 10.00 6.22 -8.95
CA SER A 276 10.93 6.18 -10.09
C SER A 276 10.70 4.98 -11.02
N PHE A 277 10.06 3.91 -10.52
CA PHE A 277 9.65 2.71 -11.27
C PHE A 277 8.52 1.98 -10.52
N ALA A 278 7.68 1.22 -11.22
CA ALA A 278 6.38 0.72 -10.71
C ALA A 278 6.42 -0.07 -9.38
N ASP A 279 7.51 -0.80 -9.13
CA ASP A 279 7.71 -1.63 -7.93
C ASP A 279 8.66 -1.00 -6.89
N GLN A 280 8.94 0.30 -6.97
CA GLN A 280 9.66 1.00 -5.91
C GLN A 280 8.82 1.05 -4.63
N GLN A 281 9.43 0.71 -3.50
CA GLN A 281 8.84 0.96 -2.19
C GLN A 281 9.13 2.41 -1.79
N GLN A 282 8.10 3.25 -1.76
CA GLN A 282 8.23 4.65 -1.31
C GLN A 282 8.14 4.71 0.23
N THR A 283 9.11 5.34 0.89
CA THR A 283 9.08 5.58 2.34
C THR A 283 9.39 7.05 2.66
N ALA A 284 8.98 7.52 3.84
CA ALA A 284 9.16 8.91 4.24
C ALA A 284 10.65 9.31 4.41
N GLU A 285 11.51 8.32 4.68
CA GLU A 285 12.95 8.47 4.90
C GLU A 285 13.76 8.52 3.59
N THR A 286 13.17 8.09 2.47
CA THR A 286 13.79 8.12 1.13
C THR A 286 13.16 9.14 0.19
N ALA A 287 12.13 9.87 0.65
CA ALA A 287 11.36 10.77 -0.17
C ALA A 287 12.12 12.06 -0.50
N SER A 288 11.79 12.62 -1.66
CA SER A 288 12.37 13.83 -2.27
C SER A 288 11.85 15.16 -1.71
N PHE A 289 10.96 15.13 -0.72
CA PHE A 289 10.40 16.34 -0.09
C PHE A 289 11.50 17.18 0.60
N THR A 290 11.42 18.49 0.45
CA THR A 290 12.33 19.45 1.10
C THR A 290 12.11 19.56 2.61
N ASP A 291 10.87 19.40 3.05
CA ASP A 291 10.45 19.52 4.44
C ASP A 291 10.22 18.16 5.12
N VAL A 292 10.19 18.18 6.46
CA VAL A 292 9.87 17.00 7.28
C VAL A 292 8.52 16.41 6.84
N PHE A 293 8.51 15.11 6.56
CA PHE A 293 7.35 14.41 6.01
C PHE A 293 6.07 14.63 6.84
N ASN A 294 5.06 15.24 6.22
CA ASN A 294 3.78 15.53 6.85
C ASN A 294 2.65 14.77 6.12
N PRO A 295 2.06 13.72 6.70
CA PRO A 295 1.04 12.90 6.03
C PRO A 295 -0.31 13.61 5.76
N ARG A 296 -0.44 14.91 6.10
CA ARG A 296 -1.61 15.74 5.73
C ARG A 296 -1.43 16.48 4.41
N THR A 297 -0.19 16.66 3.96
CA THR A 297 0.17 17.43 2.76
C THR A 297 1.06 16.65 1.80
N HIS A 298 1.88 15.72 2.30
CA HIS A 298 2.80 14.90 1.53
C HIS A 298 2.19 13.53 1.22
N ILE A 299 2.14 13.17 -0.06
CA ILE A 299 1.52 11.94 -0.57
C ILE A 299 2.58 11.12 -1.30
N LEU A 300 2.90 9.95 -0.77
CA LEU A 300 3.64 8.92 -1.48
C LEU A 300 2.61 8.09 -2.26
N VAL A 301 2.47 8.35 -3.56
CA VAL A 301 1.25 7.95 -4.31
C VAL A 301 0.97 6.44 -4.30
N SER A 302 2.00 5.62 -4.13
CA SER A 302 1.90 4.14 -4.11
C SER A 302 1.59 3.53 -2.74
N VAL A 303 1.38 4.35 -1.70
CA VAL A 303 1.29 3.91 -0.29
C VAL A 303 -0.17 3.99 0.20
N PRO A 304 -0.79 2.89 0.65
CA PRO A 304 -2.18 2.89 1.10
C PRO A 304 -2.45 3.86 2.27
N PRO A 305 -3.62 4.52 2.33
CA PRO A 305 -3.92 5.54 3.33
C PRO A 305 -4.15 5.01 4.76
N SER A 306 -4.41 3.71 4.94
CA SER A 306 -4.55 3.09 6.27
C SER A 306 -3.27 2.37 6.68
N LEU A 307 -2.84 2.53 7.93
CA LEU A 307 -1.56 2.01 8.42
C LEU A 307 -1.52 0.47 8.45
N PRO A 308 -0.44 -0.18 7.98
CA PRO A 308 -0.39 -1.64 7.82
C PRO A 308 -0.48 -2.40 9.15
N VAL A 309 -0.01 -1.82 10.26
CA VAL A 309 -0.15 -2.41 11.61
C VAL A 309 -1.59 -2.35 12.13
N GLU A 310 -2.37 -1.34 11.75
CA GLU A 310 -3.81 -1.32 12.04
C GLU A 310 -4.56 -2.33 11.16
N VAL A 311 -4.29 -2.32 9.85
CA VAL A 311 -4.93 -3.21 8.87
C VAL A 311 -4.69 -4.68 9.20
N PHE A 312 -3.45 -5.07 9.48
CA PHE A 312 -3.07 -6.45 9.82
C PHE A 312 -3.12 -6.75 11.33
N SER A 313 -3.79 -5.93 12.16
CA SER A 313 -3.78 -6.08 13.62
C SER A 313 -4.23 -7.48 14.12
N SER A 314 -5.16 -8.16 13.43
CA SER A 314 -5.58 -9.53 13.75
C SER A 314 -4.59 -10.64 13.31
N VAL A 315 -3.65 -10.33 12.40
CA VAL A 315 -2.72 -11.30 11.78
C VAL A 315 -1.25 -10.89 11.88
N ILE A 316 -0.92 -9.90 12.72
CA ILE A 316 0.43 -9.30 12.83
C ILE A 316 1.53 -10.36 13.06
N ALA A 317 1.26 -11.34 13.93
CA ALA A 317 2.17 -12.44 14.21
C ALA A 317 2.36 -13.40 13.03
N SER A 318 1.42 -13.44 12.09
CA SER A 318 1.45 -14.31 10.91
C SER A 318 2.11 -13.67 9.69
N LEU A 319 2.44 -12.37 9.72
CA LEU A 319 2.96 -11.65 8.53
C LEU A 319 4.21 -12.27 7.90
N TRP A 320 5.12 -12.87 8.67
CA TRP A 320 6.25 -13.64 8.11
C TRP A 320 5.81 -14.85 7.27
N SER A 321 4.70 -15.50 7.61
CA SER A 321 4.12 -16.60 6.84
C SER A 321 3.37 -16.10 5.61
N ILE A 322 2.69 -14.95 5.73
CA ILE A 322 1.93 -14.33 4.66
C ILE A 322 2.88 -13.76 3.60
N TRP A 323 3.94 -13.05 4.00
CA TRP A 323 5.00 -12.55 3.13
C TRP A 323 5.62 -13.67 2.29
N GLU A 324 5.93 -14.83 2.90
CA GLU A 324 6.40 -15.98 2.13
C GLU A 324 5.40 -16.45 1.06
N CYS A 325 4.11 -16.53 1.40
CA CYS A 325 3.08 -16.95 0.44
C CYS A 325 2.99 -15.95 -0.73
N VAL A 326 3.04 -14.64 -0.45
CA VAL A 326 3.05 -13.60 -1.50
C VAL A 326 4.31 -13.69 -2.35
N ILE A 327 5.50 -13.81 -1.74
CA ILE A 327 6.80 -13.97 -2.45
C ILE A 327 6.78 -15.19 -3.37
N LEU A 328 6.32 -16.34 -2.88
CA LEU A 328 6.26 -17.60 -3.61
C LEU A 328 5.12 -17.65 -4.65
N GLY A 329 4.31 -16.59 -4.79
CA GLY A 329 3.20 -16.55 -5.75
C GLY A 329 2.10 -17.55 -5.39
N GLU A 330 1.84 -17.78 -4.11
CA GLU A 330 0.75 -18.63 -3.64
C GLU A 330 -0.54 -17.79 -3.48
N PRO A 331 -1.70 -18.26 -3.96
CA PRO A 331 -2.94 -17.47 -3.99
C PRO A 331 -3.56 -17.25 -2.60
N ILE A 332 -4.05 -16.03 -2.35
CA ILE A 332 -4.56 -15.58 -1.05
C ILE A 332 -5.94 -14.94 -1.20
N LEU A 333 -6.89 -15.41 -0.39
CA LEU A 333 -8.16 -14.70 -0.15
C LEU A 333 -8.01 -13.78 1.06
N VAL A 334 -8.40 -12.52 0.92
CA VAL A 334 -8.45 -11.53 2.02
C VAL A 334 -9.91 -11.19 2.29
N TYR A 335 -10.40 -11.54 3.47
CA TYR A 335 -11.72 -11.20 3.97
C TYR A 335 -11.64 -10.07 5.00
N SER A 336 -12.55 -9.09 4.91
CA SER A 336 -12.75 -8.08 5.95
C SER A 336 -14.23 -7.68 6.03
N SER A 337 -14.62 -6.96 7.09
CA SER A 337 -15.96 -6.38 7.21
C SER A 337 -16.09 -4.99 6.55
N SER A 338 -15.06 -4.51 5.86
CA SER A 338 -14.98 -3.17 5.24
C SER A 338 -14.18 -3.23 3.94
N ALA A 339 -14.68 -2.59 2.88
CA ALA A 339 -14.02 -2.57 1.57
C ALA A 339 -12.71 -1.76 1.61
N ARG A 340 -12.64 -0.73 2.46
CA ARG A 340 -11.41 0.01 2.75
C ARG A 340 -10.36 -0.90 3.38
N SER A 341 -10.67 -1.51 4.52
CA SER A 341 -9.75 -2.43 5.22
C SER A 341 -9.30 -3.59 4.33
N CYS A 342 -10.20 -4.06 3.46
CA CYS A 342 -9.92 -5.11 2.50
C CYS A 342 -8.93 -4.66 1.40
N SER A 343 -9.23 -3.54 0.73
CA SER A 343 -8.42 -3.04 -0.39
C SER A 343 -7.05 -2.51 0.06
N ASP A 344 -6.98 -1.82 1.20
CA ASP A 344 -5.71 -1.43 1.82
C ASP A 344 -4.82 -2.65 2.10
N ALA A 345 -5.40 -3.75 2.60
CA ALA A 345 -4.64 -4.96 2.88
C ALA A 345 -4.02 -5.59 1.62
N VAL A 346 -4.79 -5.69 0.52
CA VAL A 346 -4.27 -6.23 -0.76
C VAL A 346 -3.13 -5.38 -1.30
N TRP A 347 -3.25 -4.05 -1.25
CA TRP A 347 -2.13 -3.16 -1.63
C TRP A 347 -0.92 -3.30 -0.70
N TRP A 348 -1.13 -3.47 0.60
CA TRP A 348 -0.02 -3.74 1.52
C TRP A 348 0.67 -5.09 1.27
N LEU A 349 -0.07 -6.14 0.88
CA LEU A 349 0.55 -7.41 0.47
C LEU A 349 1.49 -7.20 -0.73
N ARG A 350 1.12 -6.37 -1.70
CA ARG A 350 2.03 -5.96 -2.79
C ARG A 350 3.22 -5.13 -2.30
N ASP A 351 3.01 -4.13 -1.43
CA ASP A 351 4.11 -3.28 -0.95
C ASP A 351 5.16 -4.04 -0.14
N LEU A 352 4.73 -5.04 0.66
CA LEU A 352 5.61 -5.84 1.52
C LEU A 352 6.62 -6.73 0.75
N ILE A 353 6.40 -6.99 -0.54
CA ILE A 353 7.33 -7.78 -1.38
C ILE A 353 8.18 -6.93 -2.33
N ARG A 354 7.99 -5.61 -2.37
CA ARG A 354 8.83 -4.72 -3.19
C ARG A 354 10.31 -4.82 -2.77
N PRO A 355 11.27 -4.75 -3.72
CA PRO A 355 11.12 -4.43 -5.13
C PRO A 355 10.89 -5.64 -6.07
N ILE A 356 10.36 -6.77 -5.58
CA ILE A 356 9.93 -7.87 -6.44
C ILE A 356 8.55 -7.52 -7.02
N PRO A 357 8.34 -7.57 -8.35
CA PRO A 357 7.02 -7.36 -8.94
C PRO A 357 6.03 -8.44 -8.52
N LEU A 358 4.79 -8.03 -8.19
CA LEU A 358 3.68 -8.96 -8.01
C LEU A 358 3.14 -9.36 -9.39
N ALA A 359 3.44 -10.58 -9.82
CA ALA A 359 3.16 -11.06 -11.18
C ALA A 359 1.75 -11.67 -11.36
N GLY A 360 1.02 -11.91 -10.28
CA GLY A 360 -0.36 -12.39 -10.32
C GLY A 360 -1.39 -11.26 -10.49
N ASP A 361 -2.60 -11.62 -10.92
CA ASP A 361 -3.74 -10.69 -10.84
C ASP A 361 -4.07 -10.43 -9.36
N PHE A 362 -4.41 -9.19 -9.03
CA PHE A 362 -4.85 -8.80 -7.69
C PHE A 362 -6.08 -7.90 -7.80
N ARG A 363 -7.06 -8.12 -6.93
CA ARG A 363 -8.31 -7.35 -6.86
C ARG A 363 -8.41 -6.77 -5.45
N PRO A 364 -8.12 -5.47 -5.24
CA PRO A 364 -8.14 -4.90 -3.90
C PRO A 364 -9.53 -4.97 -3.26
N PHE A 365 -10.56 -4.73 -4.05
CA PHE A 365 -11.95 -5.05 -3.73
C PHE A 365 -12.55 -5.81 -4.91
N PHE A 366 -13.28 -6.88 -4.61
CA PHE A 366 -13.86 -7.83 -5.56
C PHE A 366 -15.27 -8.22 -5.09
N THR A 367 -16.24 -8.16 -6.00
CA THR A 367 -17.65 -8.43 -5.69
C THR A 367 -18.14 -9.69 -6.40
N ILE A 368 -19.33 -10.18 -6.01
CA ILE A 368 -20.01 -11.24 -6.74
C ILE A 368 -20.49 -10.82 -8.16
N HIS A 369 -20.37 -9.53 -8.49
CA HIS A 369 -20.75 -8.93 -9.77
C HIS A 369 -19.54 -8.62 -10.69
N ASP A 370 -18.30 -8.88 -10.27
CA ASP A 370 -17.12 -8.66 -11.13
C ASP A 370 -17.21 -9.51 -12.41
N ALA A 371 -16.87 -8.90 -13.55
CA ALA A 371 -16.76 -9.56 -14.85
C ALA A 371 -15.93 -10.86 -14.87
N ASP A 372 -14.95 -11.00 -13.97
CA ASP A 372 -14.10 -12.19 -13.77
C ASP A 372 -14.58 -13.14 -12.65
N PHE A 373 -15.73 -12.90 -12.00
CA PHE A 373 -16.24 -13.73 -10.90
C PHE A 373 -16.25 -15.23 -11.24
N ARG A 374 -16.76 -15.60 -12.43
CA ARG A 374 -16.79 -16.98 -12.92
C ARG A 374 -15.41 -17.54 -13.33
N THR A 375 -14.41 -16.68 -13.48
CA THR A 375 -13.02 -17.05 -13.79
C THR A 375 -12.26 -17.44 -12.52
N PHE A 376 -12.42 -16.67 -11.44
CA PHE A 376 -11.67 -16.89 -10.19
C PHE A 376 -12.41 -17.76 -9.17
N VAL A 377 -13.73 -17.60 -9.04
CA VAL A 377 -14.54 -18.31 -8.03
C VAL A 377 -15.04 -19.62 -8.63
N THR A 378 -14.15 -20.60 -8.67
CA THR A 378 -14.43 -21.93 -9.23
C THR A 378 -14.07 -23.05 -8.26
N LYS A 379 -14.59 -24.26 -8.51
CA LYS A 379 -14.22 -25.48 -7.75
C LYS A 379 -12.80 -26.01 -8.07
N LYS A 380 -12.06 -25.37 -8.98
CA LYS A 380 -10.66 -25.71 -9.28
C LYS A 380 -9.72 -25.00 -8.30
N GLN A 381 -8.45 -25.38 -8.28
CA GLN A 381 -7.44 -24.60 -7.56
C GLN A 381 -7.37 -23.17 -8.15
N PRO A 382 -7.26 -22.13 -7.30
CA PRO A 382 -7.04 -20.76 -7.76
C PRO A 382 -5.71 -20.60 -8.51
N ALA A 383 -5.64 -19.60 -9.40
CA ALA A 383 -4.44 -19.31 -10.18
C ALA A 383 -3.27 -18.85 -9.29
N ALA A 384 -2.04 -19.19 -9.68
CA ALA A 384 -0.84 -18.75 -8.95
C ALA A 384 -0.74 -17.22 -8.90
N GLY A 385 -0.33 -16.68 -7.75
CA GLY A 385 -0.20 -15.25 -7.47
C GLY A 385 -1.52 -14.50 -7.28
N LEU A 386 -2.68 -15.15 -7.41
CA LEU A 386 -3.98 -14.48 -7.33
C LEU A 386 -4.29 -13.99 -5.90
N ILE A 387 -4.47 -12.68 -5.73
CA ILE A 387 -4.88 -12.08 -4.45
C ILE A 387 -6.26 -11.41 -4.61
N LEU A 388 -7.27 -11.91 -3.91
CA LEU A 388 -8.63 -11.34 -3.93
C LEU A 388 -9.01 -10.75 -2.57
N GLY A 389 -9.35 -9.46 -2.55
CA GLY A 389 -10.00 -8.80 -1.43
C GLY A 389 -11.53 -8.85 -1.56
N VAL A 390 -12.21 -9.40 -0.56
CA VAL A 390 -13.67 -9.56 -0.51
C VAL A 390 -14.28 -9.13 0.83
N THR A 391 -15.53 -8.67 0.83
CA THR A 391 -16.33 -8.40 2.04
C THR A 391 -17.55 -9.31 2.21
N ASN A 392 -17.96 -10.04 1.16
CA ASN A 392 -19.16 -10.87 1.21
C ASN A 392 -18.92 -12.23 1.92
N PRO A 393 -19.72 -12.61 2.93
CA PRO A 393 -19.62 -13.91 3.59
C PRO A 393 -19.72 -15.11 2.63
N PHE A 394 -20.38 -14.95 1.48
CA PHE A 394 -20.47 -15.98 0.43
C PHE A 394 -19.10 -16.59 0.05
N PHE A 395 -18.05 -15.77 0.01
CA PHE A 395 -16.71 -16.22 -0.38
C PHE A 395 -16.09 -17.21 0.61
N GLU A 396 -16.52 -17.26 1.88
CA GLU A 396 -16.08 -18.31 2.81
C GLU A 396 -16.40 -19.71 2.29
N THR A 397 -17.62 -19.88 1.77
CA THR A 397 -18.08 -21.18 1.25
C THR A 397 -17.56 -21.42 -0.16
N ALA A 398 -17.60 -20.39 -1.02
CA ALA A 398 -17.21 -20.52 -2.43
C ALA A 398 -15.69 -20.70 -2.64
N CYS A 399 -14.86 -20.19 -1.72
CA CYS A 399 -13.41 -20.27 -1.77
C CYS A 399 -12.80 -21.12 -0.64
N LYS A 400 -13.59 -21.96 0.04
CA LYS A 400 -13.15 -22.80 1.18
C LYS A 400 -11.96 -23.74 0.88
N HIS A 401 -11.73 -24.03 -0.39
CA HIS A 401 -10.64 -24.88 -0.89
C HIS A 401 -9.34 -24.11 -1.20
N TRP A 402 -9.32 -22.78 -1.09
CA TRP A 402 -8.12 -21.98 -1.29
C TRP A 402 -7.06 -22.34 -0.22
N PRO A 403 -5.76 -22.28 -0.56
CA PRO A 403 -4.71 -22.70 0.38
C PRO A 403 -4.55 -21.74 1.56
N HIS A 404 -4.89 -20.46 1.36
CA HIS A 404 -4.62 -19.34 2.25
C HIS A 404 -5.81 -18.39 2.34
N ILE A 405 -6.29 -18.13 3.56
CA ILE A 405 -7.34 -17.13 3.86
C ILE A 405 -6.88 -16.24 5.02
N ILE A 406 -6.84 -14.93 4.79
CA ILE A 406 -6.65 -13.88 5.79
C ILE A 406 -8.03 -13.34 6.16
N SER A 407 -8.42 -13.41 7.43
CA SER A 407 -9.63 -12.75 7.95
C SER A 407 -9.23 -11.59 8.88
N LEU A 408 -9.52 -10.37 8.43
CA LEU A 408 -9.20 -9.11 9.10
C LEU A 408 -10.30 -8.65 10.09
N THR A 409 -11.42 -9.38 10.13
CA THR A 409 -12.52 -9.17 11.09
C THR A 409 -11.98 -9.13 12.51
N LYS A 410 -12.28 -8.07 13.27
CA LYS A 410 -11.81 -7.90 14.65
C LYS A 410 -12.64 -8.79 15.58
N ASP A 411 -11.97 -9.58 16.43
CA ASP A 411 -12.64 -10.50 17.36
C ASP A 411 -13.35 -9.73 18.49
N VAL A 412 -14.67 -9.63 18.36
CA VAL A 412 -15.57 -8.92 19.28
C VAL A 412 -15.49 -9.46 20.72
N SER A 413 -15.10 -10.72 20.91
CA SER A 413 -15.02 -11.35 22.24
C SER A 413 -13.95 -10.73 23.16
N THR A 414 -12.96 -10.04 22.58
CA THR A 414 -11.85 -9.42 23.32
C THR A 414 -12.26 -8.18 24.13
N GLY A 415 -13.42 -7.57 23.83
CA GLY A 415 -13.90 -6.36 24.52
C GLY A 415 -14.56 -6.59 25.89
N GLN A 416 -14.95 -7.83 26.24
CA GLN A 416 -15.68 -8.13 27.47
C GLN A 416 -15.08 -9.31 28.27
N ARG A 417 -13.81 -9.16 28.71
CA ARG A 417 -13.22 -9.97 29.79
C ARG A 417 -12.86 -9.16 31.03
N GLY A 418 -13.70 -8.19 31.38
CA GLY A 418 -13.65 -7.49 32.66
C GLY A 418 -14.59 -8.15 33.69
N ARG A 419 -14.05 -8.57 34.85
CA ARG A 419 -14.78 -9.02 36.06
C ARG A 419 -15.92 -10.03 35.86
N LYS A 420 -15.61 -11.32 36.05
CA LYS A 420 -16.39 -12.13 37.00
C LYS A 420 -15.49 -12.52 38.17
N GLY A 421 -16.03 -12.43 39.39
CA GLY A 421 -15.26 -12.62 40.61
C GLY A 421 -14.97 -14.10 40.89
N TRP A 422 -13.82 -14.35 41.51
CA TRP A 422 -13.50 -15.63 42.13
C TRP A 422 -14.36 -15.80 43.38
N ASN A 423 -15.30 -16.73 43.37
CA ASN A 423 -15.95 -17.23 44.59
C ASN A 423 -16.69 -18.55 44.34
N GLY A 424 -16.78 -19.40 45.37
CA GLY A 424 -17.58 -20.63 45.37
C GLY A 424 -16.87 -21.89 44.85
N LYS A 425 -16.74 -22.88 45.74
CA LYS A 425 -16.74 -24.31 45.36
C LYS A 425 -18.20 -24.69 45.00
N ASP A 426 -18.50 -25.78 44.30
CA ASP A 426 -18.58 -27.12 44.90
C ASP A 426 -18.77 -28.26 43.88
N SER A 427 -18.44 -29.46 44.36
CA SER A 427 -18.96 -30.80 44.01
C SER A 427 -19.27 -31.17 42.56
N ALA A 428 -18.56 -32.19 42.07
CA ALA A 428 -18.91 -32.90 40.85
C ALA A 428 -20.07 -33.89 41.05
N SER A 429 -20.98 -33.95 40.08
CA SER A 429 -21.74 -35.14 39.76
C SER A 429 -21.88 -35.25 38.24
N GLY A 430 -21.85 -36.47 37.71
CA GLY A 430 -21.84 -36.73 36.26
C GLY A 430 -23.11 -37.40 35.80
N THR A 431 -23.79 -36.80 34.82
CA THR A 431 -24.93 -37.41 34.13
C THR A 431 -24.72 -37.32 32.61
N LYS A 432 -24.65 -38.47 31.94
CA LYS A 432 -24.76 -38.54 30.48
C LYS A 432 -26.25 -38.45 30.12
N SER A 433 -26.64 -37.47 29.32
CA SER A 433 -27.92 -37.48 28.60
C SER A 433 -27.65 -37.64 27.10
N ASN A 434 -28.42 -38.52 26.46
CA ASN A 434 -28.35 -38.78 25.02
C ASN A 434 -29.67 -38.30 24.41
N GLY A 435 -29.65 -37.25 23.60
CA GLY A 435 -30.86 -36.56 23.15
C GLY A 435 -30.74 -36.08 21.71
N LYS A 436 -31.72 -36.44 20.88
CA LYS A 436 -31.80 -35.99 19.48
C LYS A 436 -32.40 -34.59 19.41
N GLY A 437 -31.78 -33.75 18.57
CA GLY A 437 -32.45 -32.75 17.73
C GLY A 437 -33.34 -31.70 18.40
N ASN A 438 -32.90 -30.44 18.35
CA ASN A 438 -33.82 -29.32 18.17
C ASN A 438 -33.16 -28.21 17.33
N ASN A 439 -33.96 -27.31 16.77
CA ASN A 439 -33.46 -26.24 15.91
C ASN A 439 -32.85 -25.10 16.73
N ASP A 440 -31.53 -24.93 16.68
CA ASP A 440 -30.88 -23.71 17.18
C ASP A 440 -31.21 -22.53 16.25
N MET A 441 -32.14 -21.70 16.68
CA MET A 441 -32.35 -20.35 16.13
C MET A 441 -31.04 -19.54 16.29
N PRO A 442 -30.53 -18.89 15.23
CA PRO A 442 -29.34 -18.04 15.33
C PRO A 442 -29.56 -16.91 16.34
N THR A 443 -28.90 -17.00 17.49
CA THR A 443 -28.89 -15.92 18.47
C THR A 443 -27.98 -14.78 17.99
N HIS A 444 -28.35 -13.54 18.33
CA HIS A 444 -27.62 -12.33 17.92
C HIS A 444 -26.14 -12.40 18.35
N GLY A 445 -25.23 -12.68 17.41
CA GLY A 445 -23.80 -12.77 17.71
C GLY A 445 -22.93 -13.61 16.76
N THR A 446 -23.50 -14.36 15.81
CA THR A 446 -22.71 -15.10 14.82
C THR A 446 -21.87 -14.14 13.96
N LEU A 447 -20.55 -14.27 14.00
CA LEU A 447 -19.66 -13.58 13.05
C LEU A 447 -19.99 -14.08 11.63
N LEU A 448 -20.25 -13.14 10.72
CA LEU A 448 -20.49 -13.45 9.31
C LEU A 448 -19.15 -13.54 8.57
N GLY A 449 -18.92 -14.65 7.89
CA GLY A 449 -17.69 -14.95 7.15
C GLY A 449 -16.60 -15.62 7.99
N PRO A 450 -15.40 -15.85 7.41
CA PRO A 450 -14.37 -16.70 8.00
C PRO A 450 -13.92 -16.19 9.38
N PRO A 451 -13.64 -17.09 10.34
CA PRO A 451 -13.17 -16.71 11.67
C PRO A 451 -11.91 -15.82 11.58
N PRO A 452 -11.71 -14.86 12.52
CA PRO A 452 -10.54 -13.98 12.52
C PRO A 452 -9.20 -14.72 12.47
N GLY A 453 -8.25 -14.20 11.69
CA GLY A 453 -6.86 -14.69 11.68
C GLY A 453 -6.35 -15.23 10.34
N TRP A 454 -5.28 -16.03 10.41
CA TRP A 454 -4.57 -16.58 9.25
C TRP A 454 -4.80 -18.09 9.13
N HIS A 455 -5.47 -18.49 8.06
CA HIS A 455 -5.88 -19.87 7.79
C HIS A 455 -5.05 -20.39 6.62
N SER A 456 -4.08 -21.25 6.92
CA SER A 456 -3.12 -21.73 5.94
C SER A 456 -2.54 -23.09 6.34
N LYS A 457 -2.15 -23.88 5.34
CA LYS A 457 -1.36 -25.12 5.52
C LYS A 457 0.15 -24.89 5.34
N HIS A 458 0.57 -23.64 5.12
CA HIS A 458 1.96 -23.29 4.83
C HIS A 458 2.93 -23.62 5.96
N LYS A 459 4.08 -24.20 5.63
CA LYS A 459 5.15 -24.53 6.58
C LYS A 459 6.23 -23.46 6.52
N ARG A 460 5.96 -22.31 7.15
CA ARG A 460 6.83 -21.12 7.15
C ARG A 460 8.33 -21.45 7.30
N TYR A 461 9.10 -21.02 6.29
CA TYR A 461 10.53 -21.25 6.13
C TYR A 461 11.41 -20.33 6.97
N ILE A 462 11.04 -19.06 7.15
CA ILE A 462 11.86 -18.03 7.81
C ILE A 462 11.61 -17.92 9.32
N SER A 463 12.64 -17.44 10.02
CA SER A 463 12.56 -17.03 11.40
C SER A 463 11.76 -15.73 11.54
N LYS A 464 10.83 -15.68 12.50
CA LYS A 464 10.22 -14.40 12.90
C LYS A 464 11.25 -13.57 13.65
N ASP A 465 11.26 -12.26 13.45
CA ASP A 465 11.90 -11.37 14.42
C ASP A 465 11.00 -11.25 15.65
N ARG A 466 11.44 -11.86 16.75
CA ARG A 466 10.68 -11.88 18.02
C ARG A 466 10.71 -10.54 18.77
N VAL A 467 11.74 -9.72 18.55
CA VAL A 467 11.90 -8.42 19.21
C VAL A 467 10.97 -7.41 18.52
N LEU A 468 11.00 -7.38 17.19
CA LEU A 468 10.05 -6.60 16.40
C LEU A 468 8.62 -7.06 16.65
N LEU A 469 8.31 -8.36 16.57
CA LEU A 469 6.95 -8.86 16.77
C LEU A 469 6.38 -8.40 18.13
N LYS A 470 7.16 -8.54 19.22
CA LYS A 470 6.72 -8.04 20.53
C LYS A 470 6.45 -6.53 20.49
N LYS A 471 7.33 -5.73 19.87
CA LYS A 471 7.11 -4.27 19.74
C LYS A 471 5.84 -3.95 18.93
N LEU A 472 5.52 -4.71 17.89
CA LEU A 472 4.30 -4.54 17.10
C LEU A 472 3.05 -4.93 17.92
N GLU A 473 3.08 -6.04 18.65
CA GLU A 473 2.00 -6.50 19.54
C GLU A 473 1.76 -5.51 20.71
N ASP A 474 2.84 -4.96 21.27
CA ASP A 474 2.80 -3.90 22.27
C ASP A 474 2.26 -2.58 21.69
N GLY A 475 2.66 -2.22 20.46
CA GLY A 475 2.20 -1.05 19.72
C GLY A 475 0.72 -1.10 19.32
N ILE A 476 0.21 -2.27 18.91
CA ILE A 476 -1.22 -2.48 18.66
C ILE A 476 -2.02 -2.26 19.94
N ARG A 477 -1.53 -2.78 21.08
CA ARG A 477 -2.18 -2.62 22.39
C ARG A 477 -2.21 -1.17 22.87
N THR A 478 -1.19 -0.36 22.55
CA THR A 478 -1.14 1.08 22.87
C THR A 478 -1.70 1.99 21.77
N ARG A 479 -2.08 1.43 20.61
CA ARG A 479 -2.47 2.14 19.37
C ARG A 479 -1.38 3.05 18.78
N ASN A 480 -0.10 2.77 19.07
CA ASN A 480 1.04 3.39 18.38
C ASN A 480 1.24 2.72 17.01
N TYR A 481 0.34 2.99 16.07
CA TYR A 481 0.35 2.35 14.76
C TYR A 481 1.41 2.94 13.82
N ASP A 482 1.68 4.24 13.89
CA ASP A 482 2.58 4.96 12.97
C ASP A 482 4.02 4.45 13.06
N GLU A 483 4.63 4.53 14.26
CA GLU A 483 6.01 4.08 14.49
C GLU A 483 6.15 2.58 14.18
N CYS A 484 5.17 1.78 14.61
CA CYS A 484 5.16 0.34 14.36
C CYS A 484 5.04 0.02 12.87
N SER A 485 4.33 0.85 12.09
CA SER A 485 4.17 0.67 10.64
C SER A 485 5.44 1.00 9.87
N VAL A 486 6.15 2.07 10.27
CA VAL A 486 7.49 2.37 9.75
C VAL A 486 8.44 1.18 9.98
N LEU A 487 8.50 0.69 11.23
CA LEU A 487 9.35 -0.46 11.59
C LEU A 487 8.96 -1.76 10.88
N LEU A 488 7.66 -2.00 10.68
CA LEU A 488 7.14 -3.15 9.92
C LEU A 488 7.60 -3.10 8.46
N ARG A 489 7.46 -1.95 7.79
CA ARG A 489 7.83 -1.78 6.38
C ARG A 489 9.35 -1.92 6.20
N ILE A 490 10.15 -1.23 7.03
CA ILE A 490 11.62 -1.35 7.02
C ILE A 490 12.05 -2.81 7.18
N HIS A 491 11.44 -3.56 8.12
CA HIS A 491 11.78 -4.96 8.34
C HIS A 491 11.52 -5.85 7.12
N PHE A 492 10.35 -5.74 6.49
CA PHE A 492 9.99 -6.58 5.35
C PHE A 492 10.73 -6.17 4.07
N SER A 493 10.97 -4.88 3.85
CA SER A 493 11.90 -4.37 2.84
C SER A 493 13.26 -5.07 2.94
N GLN A 494 13.84 -5.09 4.14
CA GLN A 494 15.10 -5.78 4.39
C GLN A 494 15.02 -7.30 4.27
N GLN A 495 13.86 -7.96 4.46
CA GLN A 495 13.75 -9.40 4.16
C GLN A 495 13.80 -9.64 2.66
N THR A 496 13.13 -8.80 1.86
CA THR A 496 13.19 -8.84 0.39
C THR A 496 14.59 -8.55 -0.12
N GLU A 497 15.30 -7.56 0.43
CA GLU A 497 16.72 -7.33 0.12
C GLU A 497 17.57 -8.60 0.40
N LYS A 498 17.43 -9.19 1.60
CA LYS A 498 18.18 -10.38 2.01
C LYS A 498 17.88 -11.61 1.15
N LEU A 499 16.63 -11.75 0.70
CA LEU A 499 16.21 -12.73 -0.30
C LEU A 499 16.94 -12.52 -1.64
N LEU A 500 17.00 -11.27 -2.11
CA LEU A 500 17.58 -10.92 -3.40
C LEU A 500 19.12 -10.91 -3.44
N VAL A 501 19.84 -10.84 -2.31
CA VAL A 501 21.32 -10.86 -2.27
C VAL A 501 21.96 -11.99 -3.10
N PRO A 502 21.66 -13.29 -2.90
CA PRO A 502 22.26 -14.36 -3.70
C PRO A 502 21.80 -14.34 -5.17
N LEU A 503 20.58 -13.87 -5.45
CA LEU A 503 20.05 -13.77 -6.81
C LEU A 503 20.79 -12.68 -7.60
N ASN A 504 20.95 -11.49 -7.01
CA ASN A 504 21.76 -10.40 -7.57
C ASN A 504 23.23 -10.82 -7.74
N ARG A 505 23.81 -11.54 -6.77
CA ARG A 505 25.19 -12.07 -6.84
C ARG A 505 25.39 -12.98 -8.06
N TYR A 506 24.49 -13.93 -8.28
CA TYR A 506 24.57 -14.82 -9.43
C TYR A 506 24.23 -14.10 -10.75
N PHE A 507 23.19 -13.27 -10.77
CA PHE A 507 22.84 -12.47 -11.95
C PHE A 507 23.99 -11.58 -12.41
N GLY A 508 24.75 -10.98 -11.49
CA GLY A 508 25.96 -10.21 -11.81
C GLY A 508 27.02 -11.02 -12.57
N SER A 509 27.12 -12.34 -12.33
CA SER A 509 28.04 -13.23 -13.06
C SER A 509 27.57 -13.63 -14.47
N LEU A 510 26.33 -13.27 -14.83
CA LEU A 510 25.78 -13.45 -16.18
C LEU A 510 26.10 -12.27 -17.12
N ILE A 511 26.45 -11.11 -16.56
CA ILE A 511 26.83 -9.89 -17.28
C ILE A 511 28.26 -10.08 -17.86
N PRO A 512 28.49 -9.85 -19.16
CA PRO A 512 29.83 -9.87 -19.73
C PRO A 512 30.73 -8.75 -19.17
N THR A 513 31.88 -9.11 -18.60
CA THR A 513 32.92 -8.14 -18.18
C THR A 513 33.85 -7.75 -19.32
N ASP A 514 34.12 -8.68 -20.24
CA ASP A 514 35.29 -8.62 -21.11
C ASP A 514 34.97 -7.90 -22.43
N ALA A 515 34.74 -6.60 -22.29
CA ALA A 515 34.49 -5.63 -23.36
C ALA A 515 35.53 -5.61 -24.50
N SER A 516 36.70 -6.22 -24.29
CA SER A 516 37.83 -6.32 -25.24
C SER A 516 37.78 -7.56 -26.13
N ALA A 517 36.89 -8.53 -25.86
CA ALA A 517 36.76 -9.77 -26.64
C ALA A 517 35.66 -9.71 -27.72
N SER A 518 34.78 -8.70 -27.68
CA SER A 518 33.77 -8.47 -28.71
C SER A 518 34.37 -7.76 -29.93
N THR A 519 34.35 -8.41 -31.10
CA THR A 519 34.43 -7.72 -32.39
C THR A 519 33.24 -6.78 -32.56
N PRO A 520 33.35 -5.70 -33.35
CA PRO A 520 32.24 -4.74 -33.55
C PRO A 520 30.96 -5.40 -34.10
N ASP A 521 31.08 -6.53 -34.81
CA ASP A 521 29.95 -7.28 -35.36
C ASP A 521 29.23 -8.20 -34.35
N THR A 522 29.75 -8.37 -33.12
CA THR A 522 29.19 -9.29 -32.12
C THR A 522 28.57 -8.51 -30.94
N PRO A 523 27.23 -8.38 -30.85
CA PRO A 523 26.60 -7.65 -29.75
C PRO A 523 26.82 -8.36 -28.41
N LEU A 524 27.14 -7.57 -27.37
CA LEU A 524 27.22 -8.07 -25.99
C LEU A 524 25.85 -8.58 -25.55
N SER A 525 25.78 -9.84 -25.13
CA SER A 525 24.53 -10.50 -24.75
C SER A 525 24.65 -11.15 -23.35
N LEU A 526 23.58 -11.06 -22.57
CA LEU A 526 23.52 -11.59 -21.21
C LEU A 526 23.46 -13.12 -21.23
N LYS A 527 24.25 -13.80 -20.39
CA LYS A 527 24.16 -15.26 -20.25
C LYS A 527 22.81 -15.67 -19.65
N PRO A 528 22.15 -16.74 -20.14
CA PRO A 528 20.86 -17.16 -19.60
C PRO A 528 20.99 -17.67 -18.16
N PHE A 529 19.98 -17.37 -17.32
CA PHE A 529 19.95 -17.78 -15.92
C PHE A 529 19.83 -19.32 -15.80
N ASN A 530 20.79 -19.97 -15.14
CA ASN A 530 20.79 -21.42 -14.95
C ASN A 530 20.53 -21.82 -13.48
N THR A 531 19.36 -22.42 -13.22
CA THR A 531 18.94 -22.82 -11.86
C THR A 531 19.94 -23.76 -11.14
N PRO A 532 20.47 -24.83 -11.76
CA PRO A 532 21.53 -25.64 -11.14
C PRO A 532 22.77 -24.84 -10.70
N GLN A 533 23.29 -23.94 -11.55
CA GLN A 533 24.43 -23.07 -11.22
C GLN A 533 24.10 -22.07 -10.12
N PHE A 534 22.91 -21.46 -10.15
CA PHE A 534 22.43 -20.59 -9.07
C PHE A 534 22.41 -21.35 -7.74
N LEU A 535 21.85 -22.56 -7.70
CA LEU A 535 21.77 -23.37 -6.49
C LEU A 535 23.15 -23.84 -5.99
N ALA A 536 24.13 -24.01 -6.89
CA ALA A 536 25.53 -24.21 -6.51
C ALA A 536 26.13 -22.94 -5.87
N SER A 537 25.96 -21.77 -6.47
CA SER A 537 26.39 -20.48 -5.91
C SER A 537 25.73 -20.18 -4.54
N LEU A 538 24.44 -20.51 -4.40
CA LEU A 538 23.69 -20.42 -3.15
C LEU A 538 24.23 -21.35 -2.06
N LYS A 539 24.70 -22.56 -2.44
CA LYS A 539 25.36 -23.49 -1.51
C LYS A 539 26.74 -22.99 -1.08
N THR A 540 27.53 -22.43 -2.00
CA THR A 540 28.89 -21.95 -1.73
C THR A 540 28.92 -20.66 -0.90
N HIS A 541 28.03 -19.71 -1.18
CA HIS A 541 28.08 -18.36 -0.61
C HIS A 541 26.90 -18.01 0.32
N GLY A 542 25.94 -18.92 0.48
CA GLY A 542 24.79 -18.74 1.36
C GLY A 542 23.83 -17.61 0.97
N SER A 543 22.84 -17.41 1.86
CA SER A 543 21.87 -16.31 1.84
C SER A 543 21.85 -15.63 3.23
N PRO A 544 21.75 -14.29 3.31
CA PRO A 544 21.60 -13.57 4.58
C PRO A 544 20.16 -13.61 5.14
N LEU A 545 19.21 -14.20 4.43
CA LEU A 545 17.84 -14.41 4.90
C LEU A 545 17.83 -15.46 6.03
N LYS A 546 17.26 -15.12 7.20
CA LYS A 546 17.28 -15.99 8.39
C LYS A 546 16.20 -17.07 8.33
N PHE A 547 16.58 -18.28 7.94
CA PHE A 547 15.70 -19.45 7.97
C PHE A 547 15.35 -19.90 9.41
N ARG A 548 14.28 -20.68 9.56
CA ARG A 548 13.78 -21.24 10.83
C ARG A 548 14.60 -22.44 11.29
N VAL A 549 15.09 -23.24 10.35
CA VAL A 549 15.92 -24.42 10.59
C VAL A 549 17.33 -24.09 10.11
N GLN A 550 18.32 -24.20 10.99
CA GLN A 550 19.71 -23.94 10.62
C GLN A 550 20.17 -24.98 9.60
N GLY A 551 20.60 -24.53 8.42
CA GLY A 551 20.97 -25.39 7.29
C GLY A 551 19.81 -26.08 6.56
N GLY A 552 18.55 -25.89 6.98
CA GLY A 552 17.37 -26.55 6.40
C GLY A 552 16.40 -25.56 5.72
N GLY A 553 15.66 -26.03 4.72
CA GLY A 553 14.62 -25.24 4.03
C GLY A 553 15.10 -24.12 3.11
N GLN A 554 16.35 -23.65 3.25
CA GLN A 554 16.92 -22.62 2.37
C GLN A 554 16.87 -23.03 0.90
N ARG A 555 17.38 -24.23 0.56
CA ARG A 555 17.38 -24.72 -0.82
C ARG A 555 15.95 -24.78 -1.36
N ASP A 556 15.07 -25.43 -0.61
CA ASP A 556 13.67 -25.65 -0.97
C ASP A 556 12.94 -24.33 -1.23
N PHE A 557 13.11 -23.33 -0.36
CA PHE A 557 12.50 -22.01 -0.51
C PHE A 557 12.92 -21.33 -1.82
N TYR A 558 14.21 -21.29 -2.11
CA TYR A 558 14.70 -20.74 -3.38
C TYR A 558 14.25 -21.59 -4.57
N GLU A 559 14.19 -22.92 -4.46
CA GLU A 559 13.64 -23.79 -5.51
C GLU A 559 12.14 -23.58 -5.79
N HIS A 560 11.35 -23.14 -4.82
CA HIS A 560 9.96 -22.74 -5.05
C HIS A 560 9.88 -21.35 -5.65
N PHE A 561 10.65 -20.38 -5.14
CA PHE A 561 10.70 -19.02 -5.70
C PHE A 561 11.11 -19.01 -7.18
N LEU A 562 12.14 -19.77 -7.57
CA LEU A 562 12.60 -19.89 -8.96
C LEU A 562 11.57 -20.52 -9.92
N LYS A 563 10.45 -21.06 -9.41
CA LYS A 563 9.35 -21.64 -10.18
C LYS A 563 8.10 -20.75 -10.20
N CYS A 564 8.06 -19.66 -9.42
CA CYS A 564 6.90 -18.77 -9.35
C CYS A 564 6.96 -17.62 -10.37
N SER A 565 5.80 -17.06 -10.69
CA SER A 565 5.69 -15.94 -11.64
C SER A 565 6.41 -14.67 -11.17
N ASN A 566 6.47 -14.40 -9.86
CA ASN A 566 7.17 -13.24 -9.31
C ASN A 566 8.68 -13.27 -9.61
N PHE A 567 9.33 -14.45 -9.56
CA PHE A 567 10.71 -14.60 -10.01
C PHE A 567 10.84 -14.36 -11.52
N GLY A 568 9.88 -14.86 -12.32
CA GLY A 568 9.83 -14.59 -13.76
C GLY A 568 9.81 -13.10 -14.08
N SER A 569 8.85 -12.35 -13.51
CA SER A 569 8.76 -10.90 -13.70
C SER A 569 9.98 -10.15 -13.16
N TRP A 570 10.50 -10.52 -11.98
CA TRP A 570 11.75 -9.98 -11.47
C TRP A 570 12.92 -10.20 -12.44
N LEU A 571 13.06 -11.42 -12.97
CA LEU A 571 14.14 -11.77 -13.88
C LEU A 571 14.03 -10.97 -15.18
N THR A 572 12.84 -10.88 -15.79
CA THR A 572 12.61 -10.03 -16.98
C THR A 572 13.02 -8.58 -16.72
N THR A 573 12.54 -7.96 -15.64
CA THR A 573 12.93 -6.58 -15.29
C THR A 573 14.44 -6.44 -15.06
N ARG A 574 15.12 -7.44 -14.50
CA ARG A 574 16.58 -7.44 -14.35
C ARG A 574 17.31 -7.59 -15.68
N VAL A 575 16.81 -8.40 -16.61
CA VAL A 575 17.35 -8.56 -17.97
C VAL A 575 17.19 -7.25 -18.75
N ASP A 576 15.99 -6.66 -18.77
CA ASP A 576 15.70 -5.41 -19.48
C ASP A 576 16.58 -4.24 -19.00
N LEU A 577 16.79 -4.15 -17.67
CA LEU A 577 17.67 -3.13 -17.08
C LEU A 577 19.16 -3.38 -17.40
N ALA A 578 19.59 -4.64 -17.45
CA ALA A 578 20.97 -4.97 -17.82
C ALA A 578 21.23 -4.68 -19.30
N GLN A 579 20.31 -5.08 -20.19
CA GLN A 579 20.43 -4.83 -21.63
C GLN A 579 20.47 -3.33 -21.92
N LYS A 580 19.53 -2.54 -21.37
CA LYS A 580 19.54 -1.06 -21.54
C LYS A 580 20.81 -0.38 -21.06
N GLU A 581 21.54 -0.95 -20.09
CA GLU A 581 22.83 -0.42 -19.65
C GLU A 581 23.98 -0.86 -20.58
N MET A 582 23.94 -2.11 -21.06
CA MET A 582 24.87 -2.62 -22.07
C MET A 582 24.74 -1.86 -23.40
N ASP A 583 23.51 -1.51 -23.81
CA ASP A 583 23.23 -0.72 -25.01
C ASP A 583 23.85 0.68 -24.92
N LYS A 584 23.72 1.36 -23.76
CA LYS A 584 24.42 2.64 -23.49
C LYS A 584 25.94 2.48 -23.54
N MET A 585 26.47 1.42 -22.93
CA MET A 585 27.91 1.15 -22.92
C MET A 585 28.48 0.84 -24.31
N THR A 586 27.64 0.38 -25.25
CA THR A 586 28.00 0.22 -26.66
C THR A 586 27.88 1.55 -27.41
N ALA A 587 26.78 2.29 -27.26
CA ALA A 587 26.58 3.61 -27.87
C ALA A 587 27.59 4.67 -27.40
N ALA A 588 28.22 4.49 -26.23
CA ALA A 588 29.30 5.34 -25.73
C ALA A 588 30.70 4.98 -26.28
N ARG A 589 30.81 4.02 -27.22
CA ARG A 589 32.06 3.62 -27.91
C ARG A 589 32.04 3.90 -29.41
N THR A 590 30.88 4.25 -29.97
CA THR A 590 30.62 4.55 -31.37
C THR A 590 30.54 6.06 -31.58
#